data_AF-A0A1J5WXN0-F1
#
_entry.id   AF-A0A1J5WXN0-F1
#
_cell.length_a   1.000
_cell.length_b   1.000
_cell.length_c   1.000
_cell.angle_alpha   90.00
_cell.angle_beta   90.00
_cell.angle_gamma   90.00
#
_symmetry.space_group_name_H-M   'P 1'
#
loop_
_entity.id
_entity.type
_entity.pdbx_description
1 polymer ?
#
loop_
_entity_poly.entity_id
_entity_poly.type
_entity_poly.pdbx_seq_one_letter_code
_entity_poly.pdbx_strand_id
1 'polypeptide(L)'
;MTRKKKKEKKPSKKEKKPSKKEEPAVTKEKPPTKKVFAGLSPSPKPPSFMAFPTMTEEMLLQSVPGKIRTRRRRWNVSMRGVFQRVLIVALGVLFSLYIRWKFVYQFPYCEAGSRQDGWCIPCPANGKCVGGKLVCDYGYRQAQSVWLGMKCVPDRKKQTETRRAARRAVDIVRSSCGEQVGRSGSTEEPFVDEEELKEKLKKEGGVFEETMLVAMENGVVCRTEIRGRVGYTTQHPKVPWKTRGLKLMAGVWRSHYREISVGTSAVLVLLFVYLKSSARLQSKEATDRIVKDIVEMLIEQERIHRADPSIPAVVSVSQTRDLFLLGERSGVWRDVLQRLGSNTNIREKIAKIRGESLRVWEWVGVSIPKRGRAV
;
A
#
# COMPACT_ATOMS: atom_id res chain seq x y z
N MET A 1 -38.48 -22.15 60.23
CA MET A 1 -37.06 -21.89 60.58
C MET A 1 -36.47 -20.89 59.59
N THR A 2 -36.48 -19.60 59.94
CA THR A 2 -36.07 -18.48 59.09
C THR A 2 -34.89 -17.76 59.76
N ARG A 3 -33.69 -17.88 59.20
CA ARG A 3 -32.50 -17.17 59.69
C ARG A 3 -32.16 -15.99 58.79
N LYS A 4 -32.70 -14.82 59.15
CA LYS A 4 -32.19 -13.50 58.76
C LYS A 4 -30.78 -13.35 59.35
N LYS A 5 -29.76 -13.09 58.52
CA LYS A 5 -28.49 -12.52 58.97
C LYS A 5 -28.44 -11.04 58.57
N LYS A 6 -28.33 -10.22 59.61
CA LYS A 6 -28.25 -8.76 59.64
C LYS A 6 -26.83 -8.41 60.09
N LYS A 7 -26.36 -7.22 59.69
CA LYS A 7 -25.16 -6.48 60.16
C LYS A 7 -23.82 -7.02 59.62
N GLU A 8 -22.82 -6.20 59.31
CA GLU A 8 -22.46 -4.91 59.93
C GLU A 8 -21.54 -4.09 59.00
N LYS A 9 -21.80 -2.79 58.87
CA LYS A 9 -20.86 -1.79 58.34
C LYS A 9 -19.87 -1.42 59.44
N LYS A 10 -18.57 -1.37 59.14
CA LYS A 10 -17.57 -0.62 59.92
C LYS A 10 -16.57 0.11 59.01
N PRO A 11 -15.95 1.20 59.52
CA PRO A 11 -15.64 2.38 58.72
C PRO A 11 -14.17 2.48 58.28
N SER A 12 -13.98 3.48 57.42
CA SER A 12 -12.73 4.03 56.89
C SER A 12 -11.57 4.11 57.88
N LYS A 13 -10.38 3.74 57.41
CA LYS A 13 -9.13 4.25 57.95
C LYS A 13 -8.30 4.84 56.80
N LYS A 14 -8.27 6.18 56.76
CA LYS A 14 -7.30 7.00 56.03
C LYS A 14 -5.93 6.71 56.62
N GLU A 15 -4.99 6.27 55.80
CA GLU A 15 -3.58 6.22 56.16
C GLU A 15 -2.80 7.15 55.22
N LYS A 16 -2.39 8.29 55.78
CA LYS A 16 -1.40 9.22 55.22
C LYS A 16 -0.02 8.67 55.54
N LYS A 17 0.87 8.55 54.55
CA LYS A 17 2.33 8.63 54.71
C LYS A 17 3.03 8.64 53.33
N PRO A 18 4.30 9.07 53.25
CA PRO A 18 4.74 10.45 53.31
C PRO A 18 5.45 10.88 52.01
N SER A 19 5.70 12.19 51.91
CA SER A 19 6.59 12.82 50.95
C SER A 19 7.95 12.11 50.88
N LYS A 20 8.41 11.83 49.66
CA LYS A 20 9.78 11.41 49.39
C LYS A 20 10.34 12.27 48.26
N LYS A 21 11.13 13.25 48.71
CA LYS A 21 12.45 13.64 48.21
C LYS A 21 12.59 13.89 46.71
N GLU A 22 12.65 15.19 46.39
CA GLU A 22 13.35 15.72 45.22
C GLU A 22 14.82 15.30 45.26
N GLU A 23 15.30 14.82 44.11
CA GLU A 23 16.73 14.78 43.75
C GLU A 23 16.82 15.13 42.25
N PRO A 24 17.78 15.98 41.83
CA PRO A 24 17.75 16.63 40.53
C PRO A 24 18.31 15.72 39.42
N ALA A 25 17.50 15.42 38.42
CA ALA A 25 17.93 14.70 37.23
C ALA A 25 18.46 15.68 36.15
N VAL A 26 19.78 15.84 36.15
CA VAL A 26 20.68 15.78 34.99
C VAL A 26 20.09 16.23 33.65
N THR A 27 20.54 17.41 33.23
CA THR A 27 20.48 17.99 31.89
C THR A 27 20.95 16.98 30.84
N LYS A 28 20.03 16.45 30.03
CA LYS A 28 20.38 15.72 28.81
C LYS A 28 20.70 16.72 27.71
N GLU A 29 21.98 16.80 27.36
CA GLU A 29 22.46 17.43 26.14
C GLU A 29 21.73 16.86 24.91
N LYS A 30 21.23 17.76 24.06
CA LYS A 30 20.72 17.42 22.74
C LYS A 30 21.90 17.07 21.82
N PRO A 31 21.84 15.98 21.03
CA PRO A 31 22.81 15.78 19.96
C PRO A 31 22.64 16.85 18.87
N PRO A 32 23.73 17.30 18.24
CA PRO A 32 23.69 18.35 17.22
C PRO A 32 22.92 17.87 15.99
N THR A 33 21.86 18.60 15.68
CA THR A 33 21.16 18.58 14.39
C THR A 33 22.17 18.87 13.27
N LYS A 34 22.46 17.84 12.46
CA LYS A 34 23.15 18.00 11.18
C LYS A 34 22.36 18.97 10.31
N LYS A 35 22.97 20.12 10.01
CA LYS A 35 22.62 20.99 8.89
C LYS A 35 22.81 20.17 7.61
N VAL A 36 21.72 19.73 6.99
CA VAL A 36 21.75 19.27 5.60
C VAL A 36 21.45 20.49 4.73
N PHE A 37 22.41 20.79 3.87
CA PHE A 37 22.39 21.85 2.88
C PHE A 37 21.11 21.81 2.05
N ALA A 38 20.43 22.96 2.00
CA ALA A 38 19.60 23.33 0.87
C ALA A 38 20.53 23.80 -0.26
N GLY A 39 20.30 23.35 -1.49
CA GLY A 39 20.97 23.94 -2.65
C GLY A 39 20.88 23.12 -3.93
N LEU A 40 19.98 23.55 -4.81
CA LEU A 40 20.16 23.61 -6.27
C LEU A 40 19.97 22.31 -7.08
N SER A 41 18.78 22.15 -7.67
CA SER A 41 18.57 22.44 -9.11
C SER A 41 17.44 21.56 -9.70
N PRO A 42 16.37 22.14 -10.28
CA PRO A 42 15.42 21.41 -11.09
C PRO A 42 15.95 21.21 -12.52
N SER A 43 16.14 19.95 -12.90
CA SER A 43 16.48 19.54 -14.28
C SER A 43 15.31 19.83 -15.25
N PRO A 44 15.60 20.28 -16.48
CA PRO A 44 14.63 20.90 -17.38
C PRO A 44 13.73 19.89 -18.11
N LYS A 45 12.54 20.38 -18.47
CA LYS A 45 11.59 19.72 -19.38
C LYS A 45 12.22 19.50 -20.76
N PRO A 46 11.98 18.36 -21.43
CA PRO A 46 12.35 18.20 -22.82
C PRO A 46 11.44 19.05 -23.75
N PRO A 47 11.98 19.49 -24.90
CA PRO A 47 11.36 20.47 -25.77
C PRO A 47 10.22 19.90 -26.63
N SER A 48 9.26 20.79 -26.84
CA SER A 48 8.36 20.87 -27.98
C SER A 48 9.03 20.44 -29.31
N PHE A 49 8.50 19.40 -29.94
CA PHE A 49 8.66 19.15 -31.37
C PHE A 49 7.31 19.21 -32.08
N MET A 50 7.20 20.24 -32.93
CA MET A 50 6.59 20.34 -34.27
C MET A 50 5.51 19.31 -34.63
N ALA A 51 4.25 19.73 -34.80
CA ALA A 51 3.68 20.32 -36.01
C ALA A 51 3.45 19.30 -37.13
N PHE A 52 2.20 19.20 -37.61
CA PHE A 52 1.78 19.28 -39.02
C PHE A 52 0.24 19.09 -39.14
N PRO A 53 -0.37 19.49 -40.27
CA PRO A 53 -1.67 20.16 -40.28
C PRO A 53 -2.74 19.36 -41.04
N THR A 54 -3.99 19.75 -40.83
CA THR A 54 -5.13 19.52 -41.73
C THR A 54 -5.94 20.83 -41.63
N MET A 55 -5.98 21.76 -42.59
CA MET A 55 -6.43 21.69 -43.99
C MET A 55 -7.62 20.73 -44.09
N THR A 56 -8.86 21.12 -44.40
CA THR A 56 -9.43 22.31 -45.06
C THR A 56 -10.96 22.21 -44.93
N GLU A 57 -11.64 23.34 -44.69
CA GLU A 57 -13.00 23.65 -45.19
C GLU A 57 -13.21 25.14 -44.87
N GLU A 58 -12.45 26.04 -45.48
CA GLU A 58 -12.82 26.70 -46.74
C GLU A 58 -14.33 26.96 -46.93
N MET A 59 -14.62 28.26 -46.96
CA MET A 59 -15.59 28.93 -47.82
C MET A 59 -17.06 28.90 -47.43
N LEU A 60 -17.50 30.02 -46.85
CA LEU A 60 -18.50 30.96 -47.39
C LEU A 60 -18.73 32.04 -46.32
N LEU A 61 -17.92 33.09 -46.17
CA LEU A 61 -17.80 34.24 -47.08
C LEU A 61 -19.14 34.56 -47.77
N GLN A 62 -19.87 35.57 -47.28
CA GLN A 62 -19.89 36.89 -47.91
C GLN A 62 -21.02 37.77 -47.37
N SER A 63 -20.59 38.83 -46.70
CA SER A 63 -21.22 40.14 -46.71
C SER A 63 -21.33 40.71 -48.12
N VAL A 64 -22.55 40.96 -48.60
CA VAL A 64 -22.83 41.94 -49.67
C VAL A 64 -24.19 42.61 -49.41
N PRO A 65 -24.27 43.93 -49.16
CA PRO A 65 -25.55 44.65 -49.21
C PRO A 65 -25.84 45.10 -50.65
N GLY A 66 -26.68 44.33 -51.34
CA GLY A 66 -27.18 44.66 -52.68
C GLY A 66 -28.44 45.54 -52.63
N LYS A 67 -28.34 46.76 -53.18
CA LYS A 67 -29.49 47.62 -53.53
C LYS A 67 -30.46 46.88 -54.46
N ILE A 68 -31.72 46.71 -54.05
CA ILE A 68 -32.81 46.29 -54.95
C ILE A 68 -34.02 47.21 -54.79
N ARG A 69 -34.21 48.00 -55.85
CA ARG A 69 -35.45 48.55 -56.43
C ARG A 69 -36.74 48.39 -55.61
N THR A 70 -37.27 49.55 -55.22
CA THR A 70 -38.65 49.82 -54.86
C THR A 70 -39.61 49.45 -56.00
N ARG A 71 -40.34 48.34 -55.85
CA ARG A 71 -41.47 47.98 -56.72
C ARG A 71 -42.76 48.20 -55.94
N ARG A 72 -43.49 49.27 -56.29
CA ARG A 72 -44.86 49.57 -55.84
C ARG A 72 -45.73 48.31 -56.00
N ARG A 73 -45.99 47.59 -54.91
CA ARG A 73 -47.10 46.63 -54.83
C ARG A 73 -48.27 47.34 -54.17
N ARG A 74 -49.31 47.60 -54.96
CA ARG A 74 -50.64 47.98 -54.47
C ARG A 74 -51.06 46.95 -53.42
N TRP A 75 -51.18 47.40 -52.19
CA TRP A 75 -51.78 46.63 -51.10
C TRP A 75 -53.28 46.56 -51.36
N ASN A 76 -53.72 45.51 -52.04
CA ASN A 76 -55.06 45.00 -51.79
C ASN A 76 -55.02 44.40 -50.39
N VAL A 77 -55.53 45.14 -49.41
CA VAL A 77 -55.71 44.68 -48.03
C VAL A 77 -56.69 43.51 -48.08
N SER A 78 -56.15 42.30 -48.21
CA SER A 78 -56.95 41.09 -48.09
C SER A 78 -57.41 41.01 -46.64
N MET A 79 -58.73 41.04 -46.44
CA MET A 79 -59.40 40.87 -45.14
C MET A 79 -58.82 39.74 -44.27
N ARG A 80 -58.20 38.71 -44.88
CA ARG A 80 -57.47 37.64 -44.18
C ARG A 80 -56.34 38.15 -43.28
N GLY A 81 -55.63 39.21 -43.67
CA GLY A 81 -54.52 39.78 -42.88
C GLY A 81 -54.99 40.55 -41.64
N VAL A 82 -56.18 41.16 -41.69
CA VAL A 82 -56.77 41.85 -40.53
C VAL A 82 -57.29 40.83 -39.52
N PHE A 83 -58.00 39.79 -39.98
CA PHE A 83 -58.46 38.70 -39.11
C PHE A 83 -57.30 37.98 -38.41
N GLN A 84 -56.20 37.72 -39.10
CA GLN A 84 -55.03 37.08 -38.50
C GLN A 84 -54.40 37.94 -37.39
N ARG A 85 -54.33 39.26 -37.57
CA ARG A 85 -53.80 40.18 -36.53
C ARG A 85 -54.73 40.26 -35.32
N VAL A 86 -56.04 40.31 -35.54
CA VAL A 86 -57.03 40.32 -34.44
C VAL A 86 -56.99 39.01 -33.65
N LEU A 87 -56.88 37.86 -34.32
CA LEU A 87 -56.77 36.55 -33.67
C LEU A 87 -55.50 36.45 -32.80
N ILE A 88 -54.36 36.91 -33.29
CA ILE A 88 -53.09 36.91 -32.53
C ILE A 88 -53.22 37.78 -31.27
N VAL A 89 -53.81 38.97 -31.38
CA VAL A 89 -54.03 39.86 -30.22
C VAL A 89 -55.00 39.22 -29.23
N ALA A 90 -56.11 38.63 -29.71
CA ALA A 90 -57.08 37.94 -28.85
C ALA A 90 -56.45 36.76 -28.09
N LEU A 91 -55.68 35.91 -28.78
CA LEU A 91 -54.95 34.81 -28.14
C LEU A 91 -53.90 35.31 -27.14
N GLY A 92 -53.20 36.42 -27.46
CA GLY A 92 -52.25 37.05 -26.54
C GLY A 92 -52.89 37.58 -25.27
N VAL A 93 -54.07 38.20 -25.37
CA VAL A 93 -54.85 38.68 -24.21
C VAL A 93 -55.36 37.49 -23.38
N LEU A 94 -55.93 36.46 -24.02
CA LEU A 94 -56.39 35.25 -23.32
C LEU A 94 -55.24 34.52 -22.60
N PHE A 95 -54.08 34.41 -23.24
CA PHE A 95 -52.90 33.81 -22.64
C PHE A 95 -52.37 34.66 -21.47
N SER A 96 -52.40 35.98 -21.58
CA SER A 96 -51.99 36.90 -20.51
C SER A 96 -52.95 36.83 -19.31
N LEU A 97 -54.26 36.75 -19.55
CA LEU A 97 -55.27 36.54 -18.51
C LEU A 97 -55.12 35.17 -17.84
N TYR A 98 -54.85 34.12 -18.61
CA TYR A 98 -54.58 32.78 -18.09
C TYR A 98 -53.32 32.74 -17.21
N ILE A 99 -52.22 33.37 -17.65
CA ILE A 99 -51.00 33.49 -16.84
C ILE A 99 -51.29 34.29 -15.57
N ARG A 100 -51.96 35.44 -15.67
CA ARG A 100 -52.31 36.26 -14.49
C ARG A 100 -53.20 35.49 -13.52
N TRP A 101 -54.19 34.75 -14.01
CA TRP A 101 -55.04 33.89 -13.19
C TRP A 101 -54.22 32.78 -12.51
N LYS A 102 -53.33 32.11 -13.24
CA LYS A 102 -52.49 31.04 -12.69
C LYS A 102 -51.47 31.52 -11.65
N PHE A 103 -50.91 32.71 -11.81
CA PHE A 103 -49.90 33.25 -10.89
C PHE A 103 -50.49 34.02 -9.70
N VAL A 104 -51.65 34.67 -9.86
CA VAL A 104 -52.28 35.47 -8.80
C VAL A 104 -53.11 34.60 -7.85
N TYR A 105 -53.72 33.51 -8.34
CA TYR A 105 -54.51 32.62 -7.50
C TYR A 105 -53.68 31.41 -7.05
N GLN A 106 -52.73 31.65 -6.13
CA GLN A 106 -52.18 30.55 -5.34
C GLN A 106 -53.22 30.13 -4.31
N PHE A 107 -53.88 28.99 -4.55
CA PHE A 107 -54.76 28.38 -3.57
C PHE A 107 -53.95 27.94 -2.33
N PRO A 108 -54.35 28.31 -1.11
CA PRO A 108 -53.67 27.87 0.10
C PRO A 108 -53.87 26.37 0.35
N TYR A 109 -52.94 25.74 1.07
CA TYR A 109 -53.13 24.36 1.53
C TYR A 109 -54.11 24.30 2.70
N CYS A 110 -54.95 23.27 2.74
CA CYS A 110 -55.84 23.03 3.88
C CYS A 110 -55.02 22.66 5.13
N GLU A 111 -55.40 23.20 6.30
CA GLU A 111 -54.81 22.81 7.58
C GLU A 111 -55.41 21.48 8.07
N ALA A 112 -54.60 20.66 8.73
CA ALA A 112 -55.06 19.38 9.26
C ALA A 112 -56.12 19.62 10.34
N GLY A 113 -57.37 19.24 10.05
CA GLY A 113 -58.50 19.35 10.98
C GLY A 113 -59.42 20.57 10.78
N SER A 114 -59.17 21.45 9.81
CA SER A 114 -60.12 22.52 9.47
C SER A 114 -61.33 21.97 8.71
N ARG A 115 -62.56 22.37 9.10
CA ARG A 115 -63.79 22.11 8.33
C ARG A 115 -63.62 22.64 6.90
N GLN A 116 -63.92 21.82 5.90
CA GLN A 116 -63.67 22.06 4.47
C GLN A 116 -64.63 23.09 3.84
N ASP A 117 -64.80 24.26 4.46
CA ASP A 117 -65.77 25.24 3.98
C ASP A 117 -65.17 26.23 2.94
N GLY A 118 -64.03 25.90 2.33
CA GLY A 118 -63.34 26.76 1.35
C GLY A 118 -62.51 26.02 0.30
N TRP A 119 -62.20 26.72 -0.79
CA TRP A 119 -61.37 26.22 -1.90
C TRP A 119 -59.89 26.16 -1.49
N CYS A 120 -59.46 25.04 -0.92
CA CYS A 120 -58.07 24.78 -0.54
C CYS A 120 -57.53 23.47 -1.13
N ILE A 121 -56.21 23.37 -1.30
CA ILE A 121 -55.56 22.17 -1.80
C ILE A 121 -55.29 21.22 -0.61
N PRO A 122 -55.65 19.93 -0.67
CA PRO A 122 -55.36 18.99 0.40
C PRO A 122 -53.84 18.86 0.62
N CYS A 123 -53.43 18.71 1.88
CA CYS A 123 -52.02 18.58 2.21
C CYS A 123 -51.43 17.29 1.59
N PRO A 124 -50.33 17.36 0.82
CA PRO A 124 -49.73 16.19 0.20
C PRO A 124 -49.08 15.26 1.23
N ALA A 125 -48.95 13.97 0.88
CA ALA A 125 -48.23 13.00 1.70
C ALA A 125 -46.76 13.42 1.91
N ASN A 126 -46.21 13.14 3.08
CA ASN A 126 -44.86 13.53 3.52
C ASN A 126 -44.67 15.06 3.67
N GLY A 127 -45.73 15.78 4.03
CA GLY A 127 -45.67 17.21 4.33
C GLY A 127 -46.68 17.59 5.41
N LYS A 128 -46.37 18.67 6.12
CA LYS A 128 -47.21 19.29 7.14
C LYS A 128 -47.61 20.68 6.66
N CYS A 129 -48.91 20.97 6.66
CA CYS A 129 -49.44 22.25 6.23
C CYS A 129 -49.72 23.12 7.47
N VAL A 130 -49.00 24.24 7.59
CA VAL A 130 -49.10 25.17 8.74
C VAL A 130 -49.27 26.59 8.20
N GLY A 131 -50.37 27.27 8.52
CA GLY A 131 -50.67 28.61 8.05
C GLY A 131 -50.82 28.69 6.53
N GLY A 132 -51.43 27.67 5.91
CA GLY A 132 -51.56 27.58 4.45
C GLY A 132 -50.25 27.33 3.68
N LYS A 133 -49.12 27.13 4.37
CA LYS A 133 -47.81 26.83 3.78
C LYS A 133 -47.46 25.36 3.97
N LEU A 134 -46.96 24.72 2.91
CA LEU A 134 -46.47 23.35 2.92
C LEU A 134 -45.05 23.29 3.50
N VAL A 135 -44.83 22.58 4.60
CA VAL A 135 -43.51 22.24 5.14
C VAL A 135 -43.28 20.75 4.93
N CYS A 136 -42.32 20.39 4.07
CA CYS A 136 -42.07 18.98 3.79
C CYS A 136 -41.44 18.26 4.99
N ASP A 137 -41.81 16.99 5.16
CA ASP A 137 -41.18 16.12 6.15
C ASP A 137 -39.70 15.94 5.84
N TYR A 138 -38.97 15.47 6.85
CA TYR A 138 -37.54 15.31 6.74
C TYR A 138 -37.14 14.39 5.57
N GLY A 139 -36.16 14.83 4.77
CA GLY A 139 -35.69 14.09 3.58
C GLY A 139 -36.49 14.38 2.31
N TYR A 140 -37.51 15.23 2.39
CA TYR A 140 -38.26 15.73 1.25
C TYR A 140 -38.00 17.22 1.04
N ARG A 141 -37.98 17.63 -0.22
CA ARG A 141 -37.88 19.05 -0.61
C ARG A 141 -39.15 19.46 -1.34
N GLN A 142 -39.50 20.74 -1.22
CA GLN A 142 -40.57 21.32 -2.02
C GLN A 142 -40.12 21.37 -3.49
N ALA A 143 -40.99 20.88 -4.38
CA ALA A 143 -40.83 21.02 -5.82
C ALA A 143 -42.15 21.49 -6.42
N GLN A 144 -42.08 22.50 -7.28
CA GLN A 144 -43.27 23.00 -7.97
C GLN A 144 -43.69 22.00 -9.04
N SER A 145 -44.93 21.52 -8.97
CA SER A 145 -45.54 20.74 -10.05
C SER A 145 -46.26 21.69 -11.01
N VAL A 146 -46.28 21.33 -12.29
CA VAL A 146 -46.88 22.16 -13.35
C VAL A 146 -48.40 22.35 -13.17
N TRP A 147 -49.06 21.41 -12.48
CA TRP A 147 -50.51 21.29 -12.39
C TRP A 147 -51.10 21.30 -10.97
N LEU A 148 -50.41 20.78 -9.95
CA LEU A 148 -50.95 20.58 -8.58
C LEU A 148 -50.27 21.44 -7.50
N GLY A 149 -49.66 22.56 -7.87
CA GLY A 149 -48.94 23.40 -6.89
C GLY A 149 -47.64 22.74 -6.40
N MET A 150 -47.20 23.11 -5.20
CA MET A 150 -45.97 22.60 -4.56
C MET A 150 -46.21 21.19 -4.03
N LYS A 151 -45.32 20.25 -4.33
CA LYS A 151 -45.34 18.90 -3.78
C LYS A 151 -44.03 18.59 -3.06
N CYS A 152 -44.12 17.74 -2.05
CA CYS A 152 -42.94 17.20 -1.39
C CYS A 152 -42.39 16.05 -2.21
N VAL A 153 -41.18 16.22 -2.74
CA VAL A 153 -40.47 15.20 -3.52
C VAL A 153 -39.25 14.77 -2.72
N PRO A 154 -38.94 13.46 -2.64
CA PRO A 154 -37.75 13.00 -1.94
C PRO A 154 -36.51 13.71 -2.47
N ASP A 155 -35.76 14.32 -1.55
CA ASP A 155 -34.54 15.02 -1.91
C ASP A 155 -33.44 14.00 -2.15
N ARG A 156 -33.29 13.59 -3.42
CA ARG A 156 -32.29 12.61 -3.83
C ARG A 156 -30.88 13.01 -3.39
N LYS A 157 -30.54 14.31 -3.39
CA LYS A 157 -29.20 14.77 -2.98
C LYS A 157 -28.99 14.51 -1.49
N LYS A 158 -29.94 14.98 -0.68
CA LYS A 158 -29.90 14.79 0.78
C LYS A 158 -29.91 13.31 1.16
N GLN A 159 -30.75 12.49 0.52
CA GLN A 159 -30.76 11.05 0.74
C GLN A 159 -29.43 10.38 0.35
N THR A 160 -28.79 10.81 -0.75
CA THR A 160 -27.46 10.29 -1.11
C THR A 160 -26.38 10.71 -0.13
N GLU A 161 -26.45 11.92 0.41
CA GLU A 161 -25.52 12.43 1.45
C GLU A 161 -25.70 11.66 2.76
N THR A 162 -26.93 11.53 3.26
CA THR A 162 -27.24 10.73 4.47
C THR A 162 -26.81 9.28 4.30
N ARG A 163 -27.08 8.65 3.13
CA ARG A 163 -26.63 7.27 2.86
C ARG A 163 -25.11 7.14 2.81
N ARG A 164 -24.40 8.13 2.24
CA ARG A 164 -22.93 8.15 2.22
C ARG A 164 -22.38 8.30 3.64
N ALA A 165 -22.93 9.22 4.42
CA ALA A 165 -22.58 9.42 5.82
C ALA A 165 -22.86 8.17 6.66
N ALA A 166 -23.98 7.47 6.43
CA ALA A 166 -24.34 6.26 7.15
C ALA A 166 -23.37 5.10 6.85
N ARG A 167 -22.99 4.92 5.57
CA ARG A 167 -21.95 3.95 5.19
C ARG A 167 -20.61 4.26 5.85
N ARG A 168 -20.23 5.54 5.91
CA ARG A 168 -19.02 5.98 6.61
C ARG A 168 -19.10 5.69 8.11
N ALA A 169 -20.23 5.98 8.75
CA ALA A 169 -20.45 5.69 10.17
C ALA A 169 -20.27 4.20 10.45
N VAL A 170 -20.89 3.34 9.63
CA VAL A 170 -20.74 1.88 9.69
C VAL A 170 -19.28 1.46 9.55
N ASP A 171 -18.56 2.00 8.56
CA ASP A 171 -17.15 1.66 8.33
C ASP A 171 -16.26 2.09 9.51
N ILE A 172 -16.52 3.27 10.10
CA ILE A 172 -15.81 3.77 11.28
C ILE A 172 -16.06 2.81 12.45
N VAL A 173 -17.32 2.49 12.77
CA VAL A 173 -17.66 1.57 13.87
C VAL A 173 -17.02 0.19 13.65
N ARG A 174 -17.11 -0.36 12.43
CA ARG A 174 -16.48 -1.66 12.09
C ARG A 174 -14.98 -1.65 12.24
N SER A 175 -14.31 -0.60 11.79
CA SER A 175 -12.85 -0.49 11.87
C SER A 175 -12.38 -0.31 13.32
N SER A 176 -12.98 0.59 14.08
CA SER A 176 -12.68 0.82 15.50
C SER A 176 -12.94 -0.43 16.35
N CYS A 177 -14.09 -1.09 16.19
CA CYS A 177 -14.37 -2.35 16.90
C CYS A 177 -13.38 -3.45 16.47
N GLY A 178 -13.02 -3.52 15.19
CA GLY A 178 -12.04 -4.48 14.67
C GLY A 178 -10.62 -4.28 15.22
N GLU A 179 -10.20 -3.03 15.45
CA GLU A 179 -8.94 -2.71 16.12
C GLU A 179 -8.94 -3.11 17.60
N GLN A 180 -10.03 -2.86 18.32
CA GLN A 180 -10.17 -3.23 19.74
C GLN A 180 -10.13 -4.76 19.92
N VAL A 181 -10.88 -5.51 19.11
CA VAL A 181 -10.83 -6.99 19.06
C VAL A 181 -9.43 -7.49 18.68
N GLY A 182 -8.71 -6.72 17.89
CA GLY A 182 -7.35 -7.04 17.48
C GLY A 182 -6.31 -6.87 18.59
N ARG A 183 -6.37 -5.77 19.34
CA ARG A 183 -5.35 -5.40 20.34
C ARG A 183 -5.41 -6.23 21.62
N SER A 184 -6.56 -6.78 21.97
CA SER A 184 -6.78 -7.20 23.35
C SER A 184 -7.50 -8.53 23.43
N GLY A 185 -6.97 -9.46 24.23
CA GLY A 185 -7.76 -10.52 24.87
C GLY A 185 -8.67 -9.95 25.96
N SER A 186 -9.16 -8.72 25.80
CA SER A 186 -10.07 -8.07 26.75
C SER A 186 -11.44 -8.73 26.60
N THR A 187 -12.01 -9.12 27.73
CA THR A 187 -13.36 -9.67 27.82
C THR A 187 -14.45 -8.61 27.63
N GLU A 188 -14.08 -7.32 27.54
CA GLU A 188 -15.02 -6.22 27.32
C GLU A 188 -15.44 -6.13 25.85
N GLU A 189 -16.74 -5.90 25.61
CA GLU A 189 -17.30 -5.77 24.26
C GLU A 189 -16.74 -4.52 23.55
N PRO A 190 -16.37 -4.64 22.26
CA PRO A 190 -15.79 -3.53 21.51
C PRO A 190 -16.84 -2.44 21.26
N PHE A 191 -16.51 -1.20 21.61
CA PHE A 191 -17.46 -0.09 21.67
C PHE A 191 -16.85 1.20 21.13
N VAL A 192 -17.64 1.99 20.40
CA VAL A 192 -17.27 3.33 19.93
C VAL A 192 -18.17 4.37 20.58
N ASP A 193 -17.57 5.35 21.25
CA ASP A 193 -18.28 6.42 21.93
C ASP A 193 -19.06 7.30 20.94
N GLU A 194 -20.27 7.70 21.31
CA GLU A 194 -21.13 8.54 20.46
C GLU A 194 -20.48 9.89 20.13
N GLU A 195 -19.76 10.51 21.07
CA GLU A 195 -19.12 11.81 20.85
C GLU A 195 -17.91 11.69 19.91
N GLU A 196 -17.13 10.61 20.03
CA GLU A 196 -16.05 10.30 19.09
C GLU A 196 -16.61 10.08 17.67
N LEU A 197 -17.74 9.39 17.55
CA LEU A 197 -18.37 9.14 16.26
C LEU A 197 -18.96 10.43 15.65
N LYS A 198 -19.59 11.29 16.46
CA LYS A 198 -20.06 12.62 16.05
C LYS A 198 -18.91 13.48 15.52
N GLU A 199 -17.78 13.51 16.22
CA GLU A 199 -16.61 14.28 15.81
C GLU A 199 -16.09 13.83 14.43
N LYS A 200 -15.99 12.51 14.23
CA LYS A 200 -15.53 11.94 12.94
C LYS A 200 -16.50 12.21 11.80
N LEU A 201 -17.81 12.20 12.07
CA LEU A 201 -18.85 12.42 11.05
C LEU A 201 -19.13 13.90 10.76
N LYS A 202 -18.69 14.82 11.63
CA LYS A 202 -18.87 16.28 11.43
C LYS A 202 -18.34 16.77 10.07
N LYS A 203 -17.37 16.06 9.48
CA LYS A 203 -16.79 16.38 8.17
C LYS A 203 -17.66 15.98 6.97
N GLU A 204 -18.59 15.04 7.13
CA GLU A 204 -19.35 14.45 6.01
C GLU A 204 -20.67 15.20 5.72
N GLY A 205 -21.02 16.23 6.50
CA GLY A 205 -22.16 17.10 6.22
C GLY A 205 -23.50 16.36 6.24
N GLY A 206 -23.96 15.98 7.43
CA GLY A 206 -25.26 15.34 7.64
C GLY A 206 -25.73 15.49 9.08
N VAL A 207 -27.03 15.34 9.32
CA VAL A 207 -27.56 15.29 10.69
C VAL A 207 -27.23 13.92 11.27
N PHE A 208 -26.55 13.91 12.41
CA PHE A 208 -26.02 12.70 13.03
C PHE A 208 -27.11 11.67 13.36
N GLU A 209 -28.19 12.12 14.01
CA GLU A 209 -29.33 11.29 14.43
C GLU A 209 -29.88 10.42 13.28
N GLU A 210 -30.13 11.01 12.12
CA GLU A 210 -30.68 10.28 10.98
C GLU A 210 -29.66 9.40 10.29
N THR A 211 -28.41 9.86 10.26
CA THR A 211 -27.30 9.08 9.73
C THR A 211 -27.18 7.78 10.50
N MET A 212 -27.34 7.85 11.84
CA MET A 212 -27.34 6.69 12.72
C MET A 212 -28.61 5.86 12.60
N LEU A 213 -29.78 6.48 12.44
CA LEU A 213 -31.03 5.76 12.18
C LEU A 213 -30.91 4.86 10.93
N VAL A 214 -30.41 5.42 9.82
CA VAL A 214 -30.18 4.67 8.57
C VAL A 214 -29.09 3.61 8.76
N ALA A 215 -28.06 3.87 9.56
CA ALA A 215 -27.03 2.87 9.87
C ALA A 215 -27.58 1.69 10.70
N MET A 216 -28.48 1.96 11.64
CA MET A 216 -29.13 0.96 12.50
C MET A 216 -30.18 0.13 11.75
N GLU A 217 -30.95 0.75 10.84
CA GLU A 217 -31.95 0.06 10.02
C GLU A 217 -31.33 -1.05 9.15
N ASN A 218 -30.07 -0.88 8.74
CA ASN A 218 -29.32 -1.91 8.01
C ASN A 218 -28.85 -3.08 8.91
N GLY A 219 -29.14 -3.07 10.21
CA GLY A 219 -28.79 -4.15 11.16
C GLY A 219 -27.30 -4.28 11.47
N VAL A 220 -26.46 -3.34 11.00
CA VAL A 220 -25.00 -3.45 11.15
C VAL A 220 -24.51 -2.85 12.47
N VAL A 221 -25.22 -1.86 13.00
CA VAL A 221 -24.80 -1.08 14.17
C VAL A 221 -25.88 -1.14 15.23
N CYS A 222 -25.49 -1.43 16.46
CA CYS A 222 -26.36 -1.45 17.62
C CYS A 222 -25.99 -0.29 18.56
N ARG A 223 -26.98 0.50 18.98
CA ARG A 223 -26.79 1.49 20.05
C ARG A 223 -26.79 0.74 21.38
N THR A 224 -25.77 0.94 22.18
CA THR A 224 -25.61 0.31 23.49
C THR A 224 -25.18 1.36 24.51
N GLU A 225 -25.52 1.13 25.77
CA GLU A 225 -25.09 1.97 26.87
C GLU A 225 -24.20 1.16 27.81
N ILE A 226 -22.94 1.55 27.94
CA ILE A 226 -21.96 0.85 28.77
C ILE A 226 -21.43 1.86 29.79
N ARG A 227 -21.67 1.61 31.08
CA ARG A 227 -21.21 2.45 32.20
C ARG A 227 -21.66 3.92 32.11
N GLY A 228 -22.91 4.14 31.68
CA GLY A 228 -23.48 5.48 31.53
C GLY A 228 -22.95 6.27 30.33
N ARG A 229 -22.24 5.61 29.40
CA ARG A 229 -21.85 6.19 28.12
C ARG A 229 -22.63 5.50 27.01
N VAL A 230 -23.21 6.32 26.14
CA VAL A 230 -23.94 5.84 24.98
C VAL A 230 -22.98 5.74 23.80
N GLY A 231 -23.10 4.67 23.03
CA GLY A 231 -22.30 4.50 21.83
C GLY A 231 -22.73 3.28 21.04
N TYR A 232 -21.84 2.84 20.15
CA TYR A 232 -22.22 1.98 19.06
C TYR A 232 -21.29 0.78 18.94
N THR A 233 -21.90 -0.39 18.75
CA THR A 233 -21.21 -1.67 18.54
C THR A 233 -21.63 -2.27 17.20
N THR A 234 -20.90 -3.27 16.72
CA THR A 234 -21.23 -3.99 15.50
C THR A 234 -20.92 -5.48 15.63
N GLN A 235 -21.80 -6.31 15.06
CA GLN A 235 -21.62 -7.77 15.02
C GLN A 235 -20.57 -8.20 14.00
N HIS A 236 -20.20 -7.32 13.06
CA HIS A 236 -19.28 -7.61 11.96
C HIS A 236 -18.06 -6.68 11.99
N PRO A 237 -17.20 -6.75 13.03
CA PRO A 237 -16.01 -5.91 13.13
C PRO A 237 -15.03 -6.22 11.98
N LYS A 238 -14.49 -5.18 11.36
CA LYS A 238 -13.50 -5.30 10.28
C LYS A 238 -12.11 -5.38 10.91
N VAL A 239 -11.71 -6.59 11.28
CA VAL A 239 -10.39 -6.82 11.88
C VAL A 239 -9.30 -6.56 10.84
N PRO A 240 -8.31 -5.67 11.10
CA PRO A 240 -7.27 -5.37 10.14
C PRO A 240 -6.41 -6.61 9.83
N TRP A 241 -5.98 -6.73 8.57
CA TRP A 241 -5.17 -7.86 8.08
C TRP A 241 -3.90 -8.10 8.89
N LYS A 242 -3.28 -7.04 9.41
CA LYS A 242 -2.09 -7.12 10.27
C LYS A 242 -2.35 -8.02 11.49
N THR A 243 -3.52 -7.90 12.11
CA THR A 243 -3.85 -8.65 13.32
C THR A 243 -4.30 -10.07 13.00
N ARG A 244 -5.05 -10.26 11.91
CA ARG A 244 -5.50 -11.59 11.46
C ARG A 244 -4.32 -12.44 11.00
N GLY A 245 -3.43 -11.86 10.20
CA GLY A 245 -2.20 -12.51 9.73
C GLY A 245 -1.28 -12.88 10.89
N LEU A 246 -1.08 -11.97 11.86
CA LEU A 246 -0.24 -12.26 13.02
C LEU A 246 -0.77 -13.40 13.87
N LYS A 247 -2.09 -13.46 14.13
CA LYS A 247 -2.70 -14.57 14.89
C LYS A 247 -2.61 -15.91 14.15
N LEU A 248 -2.84 -15.92 12.83
CA LEU A 248 -2.71 -17.13 12.01
C LEU A 248 -1.25 -17.61 11.96
N MET A 249 -0.30 -16.70 11.70
CA MET A 249 1.12 -17.02 11.68
C MET A 249 1.60 -17.47 13.05
N ALA A 250 1.15 -16.86 14.14
CA ALA A 250 1.49 -17.31 15.49
C ALA A 250 0.95 -18.71 15.80
N GLY A 251 -0.24 -19.05 15.31
CA GLY A 251 -0.81 -20.40 15.44
C GLY A 251 -0.02 -21.44 14.65
N VAL A 252 0.24 -21.18 13.36
CA VAL A 252 1.04 -22.06 12.50
C VAL A 252 2.47 -22.20 13.04
N TRP A 253 3.09 -21.10 13.47
CA TRP A 253 4.41 -21.11 14.08
C TRP A 253 4.42 -21.93 15.36
N ARG A 254 3.46 -21.75 16.27
CA ARG A 254 3.39 -22.55 17.50
C ARG A 254 3.19 -24.04 17.22
N SER A 255 2.41 -24.39 16.20
CA SER A 255 2.16 -25.78 15.80
C SER A 255 3.38 -26.42 15.13
N HIS A 256 4.02 -25.72 14.18
CA HIS A 256 5.02 -26.31 13.28
C HIS A 256 6.46 -25.80 13.48
N TYR A 257 6.74 -24.96 14.49
CA TYR A 257 8.09 -24.41 14.69
C TYR A 257 9.14 -25.51 14.89
N ARG A 258 8.79 -26.61 15.59
CA ARG A 258 9.70 -27.74 15.77
C ARG A 258 10.07 -28.37 14.43
N GLU A 259 9.08 -28.68 13.61
CA GLU A 259 9.28 -29.28 12.28
C GLU A 259 10.08 -28.35 11.35
N ILE A 260 9.74 -27.06 11.32
CA ILE A 260 10.44 -26.06 10.52
C ILE A 260 11.90 -25.90 11.00
N SER A 261 12.15 -25.86 12.30
CA SER A 261 13.50 -25.74 12.87
C SER A 261 14.39 -26.94 12.55
N VAL A 262 13.83 -28.16 12.59
CA VAL A 262 14.55 -29.39 12.21
C VAL A 262 14.83 -29.40 10.71
N GLY A 263 13.84 -29.05 9.87
CA GLY A 263 14.03 -28.99 8.42
C GLY A 263 15.08 -27.96 8.00
N THR A 264 15.01 -26.76 8.58
CA THR A 264 15.99 -25.68 8.30
C THR A 264 17.40 -26.03 8.76
N SER A 265 17.56 -26.60 9.97
CA SER A 265 18.89 -27.04 10.43
C SER A 265 19.48 -28.15 9.54
N ALA A 266 18.67 -29.11 9.08
CA ALA A 266 19.12 -30.16 8.17
C ALA A 266 19.63 -29.59 6.84
N VAL A 267 18.91 -28.62 6.26
CA VAL A 267 19.33 -27.94 5.01
C VAL A 267 20.64 -27.18 5.21
N LEU A 268 20.81 -26.48 6.33
CA LEU A 268 22.05 -25.75 6.63
C LEU A 268 23.25 -26.68 6.80
N VAL A 269 23.07 -27.84 7.45
CA VAL A 269 24.13 -28.85 7.59
C VAL A 269 24.52 -29.43 6.23
N LEU A 270 23.53 -29.78 5.38
CA LEU A 270 23.79 -30.27 4.02
C LEU A 270 24.53 -29.24 3.18
N LEU A 271 24.14 -27.96 3.25
CA LEU A 271 24.82 -26.87 2.56
C LEU A 271 26.27 -26.72 3.04
N PHE A 272 26.51 -26.79 4.35
CA PHE A 272 27.86 -26.71 4.90
C PHE A 272 28.75 -27.88 4.44
N VAL A 273 28.22 -29.10 4.44
CA VAL A 273 28.93 -30.29 3.94
C VAL A 273 29.24 -30.13 2.46
N TYR A 274 28.27 -29.67 1.66
CA TYR A 274 28.46 -29.42 0.23
C TYR A 274 29.58 -28.42 -0.02
N LEU A 275 29.53 -27.24 0.60
CA LEU A 275 30.56 -26.19 0.45
C LEU A 275 31.95 -26.69 0.86
N LYS A 276 32.04 -27.44 1.97
CA LYS A 276 33.31 -28.03 2.44
C LYS A 276 33.83 -29.10 1.48
N SER A 277 32.94 -29.92 0.92
CA SER A 277 33.31 -30.96 -0.04
C SER A 277 33.81 -30.34 -1.36
N SER A 278 33.13 -29.31 -1.86
CA SER A 278 33.52 -28.59 -3.07
C SER A 278 34.87 -27.92 -2.90
N ALA A 279 35.13 -27.28 -1.75
CA ALA A 279 36.43 -26.69 -1.45
C ALA A 279 37.54 -27.75 -1.42
N ARG A 280 37.28 -28.94 -0.85
CA ARG A 280 38.23 -30.07 -0.86
C ARG A 280 38.51 -30.59 -2.27
N LEU A 281 37.50 -30.68 -3.13
CA LEU A 281 37.69 -31.10 -4.52
C LEU A 281 38.55 -30.11 -5.28
N GLN A 282 38.29 -28.81 -5.15
CA GLN A 282 39.13 -27.77 -5.76
C GLN A 282 40.57 -27.82 -5.25
N SER A 283 40.78 -28.01 -3.95
CA SER A 283 42.13 -28.18 -3.41
C SER A 283 42.82 -29.43 -3.97
N LYS A 284 42.10 -30.55 -4.13
CA LYS A 284 42.65 -31.77 -4.75
C LYS A 284 43.07 -31.54 -6.19
N GLU A 285 42.22 -30.91 -7.01
CA GLU A 285 42.55 -30.60 -8.41
C GLU A 285 43.74 -29.64 -8.53
N ALA A 286 43.81 -28.61 -7.67
CA ALA A 286 44.95 -27.70 -7.62
C ALA A 286 46.24 -28.44 -7.25
N THR A 287 46.20 -29.27 -6.21
CA THR A 287 47.33 -30.14 -5.83
C THR A 287 47.75 -31.04 -6.99
N ASP A 288 46.81 -31.67 -7.69
CA ASP A 288 47.10 -32.58 -8.81
C ASP A 288 47.76 -31.86 -9.99
N ARG A 289 47.29 -30.65 -10.32
CA ARG A 289 47.92 -29.80 -11.36
C ARG A 289 49.35 -29.42 -10.99
N ILE A 290 49.55 -28.89 -9.78
CA ILE A 290 50.88 -28.47 -9.31
C ILE A 290 51.84 -29.67 -9.25
N VAL A 291 51.41 -30.83 -8.74
CA VAL A 291 52.23 -32.05 -8.71
C VAL A 291 52.65 -32.45 -10.12
N LYS A 292 51.72 -32.42 -11.08
CA LYS A 292 52.01 -32.75 -12.48
C LYS A 292 53.03 -31.78 -13.08
N ASP A 293 52.86 -30.47 -12.88
CA ASP A 293 53.76 -29.44 -13.41
C ASP A 293 55.16 -29.56 -12.79
N ILE A 294 55.25 -29.84 -11.47
CA ILE A 294 56.54 -30.09 -10.80
C ILE A 294 57.23 -31.33 -11.36
N VAL A 295 56.48 -32.42 -11.57
CA VAL A 295 57.04 -33.64 -12.17
C VAL A 295 57.55 -33.37 -13.59
N GLU A 296 56.79 -32.66 -14.41
CA GLU A 296 57.21 -32.27 -15.76
C GLU A 296 58.47 -31.39 -15.73
N MET A 297 58.54 -30.42 -14.81
CA MET A 297 59.72 -29.58 -14.60
C MET A 297 60.95 -30.40 -14.17
N LEU A 298 60.77 -31.37 -13.27
CA LEU A 298 61.87 -32.26 -12.83
C LEU A 298 62.37 -33.15 -13.97
N ILE A 299 61.46 -33.69 -14.79
CA ILE A 299 61.81 -34.49 -15.98
C ILE A 299 62.55 -33.63 -17.00
N GLU A 300 62.11 -32.40 -17.22
CA GLU A 300 62.74 -31.47 -18.15
C GLU A 300 64.13 -31.03 -17.67
N GLN A 301 64.29 -30.76 -16.38
CA GLN A 301 65.58 -30.43 -15.79
C GLN A 301 66.58 -31.59 -15.93
N GLU A 302 66.13 -32.83 -15.74
CA GLU A 302 66.92 -34.03 -15.99
C GLU A 302 67.29 -34.17 -17.48
N ARG A 303 66.36 -33.84 -18.39
CA ARG A 303 66.65 -33.84 -19.85
C ARG A 303 67.71 -32.81 -20.21
N ILE A 304 67.64 -31.61 -19.63
CA ILE A 304 68.64 -30.54 -19.84
C ILE A 304 69.99 -30.96 -19.26
N HIS A 305 70.04 -31.53 -18.06
CA HIS A 305 71.28 -32.04 -17.46
C HIS A 305 71.96 -33.11 -18.31
N ARG A 306 71.19 -34.00 -18.95
CA ARG A 306 71.76 -35.00 -19.89
C ARG A 306 72.34 -34.38 -21.15
N ALA A 307 71.78 -33.26 -21.60
CA ALA A 307 72.30 -32.52 -22.74
C ALA A 307 73.55 -31.70 -22.36
N ASP A 308 73.55 -31.12 -21.16
CA ASP A 308 74.63 -30.33 -20.60
C ASP A 308 74.88 -30.69 -19.11
N PRO A 309 75.90 -31.52 -18.82
CA PRO A 309 76.21 -31.94 -17.47
C PRO A 309 76.65 -30.81 -16.52
N SER A 310 76.94 -29.61 -17.03
CA SER A 310 77.31 -28.46 -16.19
C SER A 310 76.11 -27.88 -15.42
N ILE A 311 74.89 -28.08 -15.91
CA ILE A 311 73.65 -27.64 -15.28
C ILE A 311 73.18 -28.74 -14.32
N PRO A 312 72.94 -28.48 -13.03
CA PRO A 312 72.57 -29.55 -12.10
C PRO A 312 71.14 -30.11 -12.35
N ALA A 313 70.98 -31.43 -12.26
CA ALA A 313 69.69 -32.15 -12.36
C ALA A 313 68.77 -32.02 -11.13
N VAL A 314 68.99 -31.00 -10.28
CA VAL A 314 68.23 -30.83 -9.04
C VAL A 314 67.44 -29.53 -9.04
N VAL A 315 66.23 -29.56 -8.49
CA VAL A 315 65.38 -28.38 -8.33
C VAL A 315 65.15 -28.09 -6.85
N SER A 316 65.30 -26.82 -6.46
CA SER A 316 65.10 -26.37 -5.07
C SER A 316 63.62 -26.41 -4.66
N VAL A 317 63.35 -26.97 -3.48
CA VAL A 317 61.98 -27.05 -2.92
C VAL A 317 61.43 -25.66 -2.59
N SER A 318 62.27 -24.76 -2.08
CA SER A 318 61.86 -23.38 -1.76
C SER A 318 61.52 -22.59 -3.02
N GLN A 319 62.36 -22.69 -4.06
CA GLN A 319 62.11 -22.03 -5.34
C GLN A 319 60.87 -22.59 -6.04
N THR A 320 60.67 -23.91 -6.01
CA THR A 320 59.48 -24.55 -6.56
C THR A 320 58.23 -24.07 -5.83
N ARG A 321 58.28 -24.02 -4.50
CA ARG A 321 57.18 -23.50 -3.69
C ARG A 321 56.84 -22.07 -4.08
N ASP A 322 57.84 -21.21 -4.15
CA ASP A 322 57.64 -19.78 -4.42
C ASP A 322 57.18 -19.55 -5.87
N LEU A 323 57.55 -20.42 -6.82
CA LEU A 323 57.08 -20.40 -8.20
C LEU A 323 55.59 -20.76 -8.32
N PHE A 324 55.13 -21.80 -7.63
CA PHE A 324 53.77 -22.31 -7.74
C PHE A 324 52.77 -21.70 -6.73
N LEU A 325 53.24 -21.05 -5.65
CA LEU A 325 52.39 -20.50 -4.58
C LEU A 325 52.28 -18.96 -4.57
N LEU A 326 52.36 -18.28 -5.71
CA LEU A 326 52.22 -16.81 -5.79
C LEU A 326 50.81 -16.25 -5.45
N GLY A 327 49.99 -16.99 -4.69
CA GLY A 327 48.68 -16.53 -4.24
C GLY A 327 47.81 -17.59 -3.53
N GLU A 328 48.25 -18.84 -3.41
CA GLU A 328 47.42 -19.94 -2.90
C GLU A 328 47.61 -20.26 -1.41
N ARG A 329 46.56 -20.87 -0.82
CA ARG A 329 46.47 -21.20 0.61
C ARG A 329 47.52 -22.25 0.99
N SER A 330 48.23 -22.02 2.09
CA SER A 330 49.30 -22.87 2.65
C SER A 330 48.97 -24.37 2.84
N GLY A 331 47.68 -24.74 2.83
CA GLY A 331 47.24 -26.14 2.89
C GLY A 331 47.60 -26.95 1.64
N VAL A 332 47.47 -26.36 0.45
CA VAL A 332 47.67 -27.08 -0.83
C VAL A 332 49.10 -27.60 -0.95
N TRP A 333 50.08 -26.80 -0.52
CA TRP A 333 51.50 -27.18 -0.56
C TRP A 333 51.83 -28.39 0.31
N ARG A 334 51.18 -28.53 1.48
CA ARG A 334 51.38 -29.69 2.34
C ARG A 334 50.94 -30.98 1.64
N ASP A 335 49.82 -30.93 0.94
CA ASP A 335 49.30 -32.07 0.17
C ASP A 335 50.20 -32.37 -1.05
N VAL A 336 50.75 -31.33 -1.70
CA VAL A 336 51.77 -31.47 -2.77
C VAL A 336 53.01 -32.18 -2.23
N LEU A 337 53.57 -31.72 -1.10
CA LEU A 337 54.73 -32.35 -0.46
C LEU A 337 54.46 -33.82 -0.11
N GLN A 338 53.27 -34.12 0.43
CA GLN A 338 52.89 -35.49 0.77
C GLN A 338 52.83 -36.39 -0.48
N ARG A 339 52.25 -35.90 -1.58
CA ARG A 339 52.15 -36.66 -2.83
C ARG A 339 53.50 -36.85 -3.52
N LEU A 340 54.33 -35.80 -3.57
CA LEU A 340 55.69 -35.89 -4.14
C LEU A 340 56.58 -36.81 -3.30
N GLY A 341 56.51 -36.73 -1.97
CA GLY A 341 57.25 -37.63 -1.07
C GLY A 341 56.80 -39.09 -1.14
N SER A 342 55.56 -39.35 -1.58
CA SER A 342 55.05 -40.70 -1.85
C SER A 342 55.46 -41.23 -3.22
N ASN A 343 56.00 -40.39 -4.10
CA ASN A 343 56.40 -40.78 -5.46
C ASN A 343 57.82 -41.33 -5.46
N THR A 344 57.98 -42.61 -5.76
CA THR A 344 59.28 -43.32 -5.76
C THR A 344 60.25 -42.81 -6.83
N ASN A 345 59.76 -42.11 -7.86
CA ASN A 345 60.60 -41.57 -8.93
C ASN A 345 61.25 -40.24 -8.56
N ILE A 346 60.92 -39.67 -7.40
CA ILE A 346 61.48 -38.41 -6.92
C ILE A 346 62.30 -38.73 -5.68
N ARG A 347 63.58 -38.36 -5.69
CA ARG A 347 64.46 -38.47 -4.53
C ARG A 347 64.70 -37.09 -3.95
N GLU A 348 64.55 -37.01 -2.63
CA GLU A 348 64.81 -35.80 -1.89
C GLU A 348 66.20 -35.84 -1.27
N LYS A 349 66.97 -34.77 -1.44
CA LYS A 349 68.34 -34.64 -0.92
C LYS A 349 68.58 -33.23 -0.42
N ILE A 350 69.65 -33.05 0.35
CA ILE A 350 70.19 -31.73 0.69
C ILE A 350 71.42 -31.51 -0.19
N ALA A 351 71.41 -30.47 -1.02
CA ALA A 351 72.51 -30.15 -1.93
C ALA A 351 73.03 -28.73 -1.66
N LYS A 352 74.34 -28.53 -1.79
CA LYS A 352 74.98 -27.23 -1.65
C LYS A 352 74.98 -26.49 -2.99
N ILE A 353 73.98 -25.64 -3.21
CA ILE A 353 73.86 -24.83 -4.43
C ILE A 353 74.35 -23.43 -4.10
N ARG A 354 75.37 -22.94 -4.82
CA ARG A 354 75.95 -21.60 -4.64
C ARG A 354 76.40 -21.29 -3.20
N GLY A 355 76.87 -22.30 -2.47
CA GLY A 355 77.33 -22.14 -1.09
C GLY A 355 76.27 -22.41 -0.02
N GLU A 356 74.99 -22.48 -0.38
CA GLU A 356 73.87 -22.71 0.56
C GLU A 356 73.38 -24.16 0.49
N SER A 357 73.13 -24.77 1.66
CA SER A 357 72.51 -26.09 1.75
C SER A 357 70.99 -25.98 1.60
N LEU A 358 70.46 -26.39 0.45
CA LEU A 358 69.02 -26.35 0.17
C LEU A 358 68.46 -27.76 0.07
N ARG A 359 67.20 -27.93 0.49
CA ARG A 359 66.42 -29.14 0.21
C ARG A 359 66.06 -29.13 -1.26
N VAL A 360 66.43 -30.18 -1.97
CA VAL A 360 66.26 -30.30 -3.42
C VAL A 360 65.56 -31.60 -3.77
N TRP A 361 64.85 -31.58 -4.89
CA TRP A 361 64.28 -32.77 -5.53
C TRP A 361 65.05 -33.12 -6.78
N GLU A 362 65.25 -34.42 -6.97
CA GLU A 362 65.94 -35.02 -8.09
C GLU A 362 65.05 -36.09 -8.70
N TRP A 363 64.96 -36.12 -10.04
CA TRP A 363 64.24 -37.17 -10.74
C TRP A 363 65.13 -38.41 -10.90
N VAL A 364 64.69 -39.55 -10.35
CA VAL A 364 65.42 -40.84 -10.41
C VAL A 364 64.70 -41.87 -11.30
N GLY A 365 63.50 -41.52 -11.79
CA GLY A 365 62.72 -42.41 -12.66
C GLY A 365 63.36 -42.62 -14.04
N VAL A 366 63.22 -43.83 -14.58
CA VAL A 366 63.65 -44.13 -15.96
C VAL A 366 62.78 -43.35 -16.94
N SER A 367 63.34 -42.34 -17.60
CA SER A 367 62.66 -41.66 -18.70
C SER A 367 62.66 -42.57 -19.92
N ILE A 368 61.56 -43.28 -20.14
CA ILE A 368 61.34 -43.99 -21.39
C ILE A 368 61.14 -42.91 -22.46
N PRO A 369 62.08 -42.75 -23.42
CA PRO A 369 61.89 -41.78 -24.48
C PRO A 369 60.55 -42.10 -25.16
N LYS A 370 59.66 -41.11 -25.28
CA LYS A 370 58.43 -41.27 -26.07
C LYS A 370 58.89 -41.65 -27.47
N ARG A 371 58.79 -42.95 -27.81
CA ARG A 371 59.16 -43.47 -29.12
C ARG A 371 58.39 -42.62 -30.12
N GLY A 372 59.11 -41.77 -30.84
CA GLY A 372 58.53 -40.79 -31.74
C GLY A 372 57.51 -41.52 -32.60
N ARG A 373 56.26 -41.08 -32.57
CA ARG A 373 55.26 -41.56 -33.52
C ARG A 373 55.80 -41.08 -34.86
N ALA A 374 56.42 -41.98 -35.62
CA ALA A 374 56.92 -41.69 -36.95
C ALA A 374 55.75 -41.09 -37.72
N VAL A 375 55.88 -39.81 -38.08
CA VAL A 375 54.94 -39.10 -38.94
C VAL A 375 55.26 -39.44 -40.38
#